data_AF-A0A8S3PQJ9-F1
#
_entry.id   AF-A0A8S3PQJ9-F1
#
_cell.length_a   1.000
_cell.length_b   1.000
_cell.length_c   1.000
_cell.angle_alpha   90.00
_cell.angle_beta   90.00
_cell.angle_gamma   90.00
#
_symmetry.space_group_name_H-M   'P 1'
#
loop_
_entity.id
_entity.type
_entity.pdbx_description
1 polymer ?
#
loop_
_entity_poly.entity_id
_entity_poly.type
_entity_poly.pdbx_seq_one_letter_code
_entity_poly.pdbx_strand_id
1 'polypeptide(L)'
;MDNIITLNIGGTTFLTCMSTLKKYPETRLGRLTTSSPEYVLEKHFYFFDRSPDLFSRILDFYRNDEMHLQANCCSQLIQKELDYWEIQYSDIPQCCRSTILKKETDLKTFQKLKISTEIPLACDGVTECGNGLQRKIWLFVNEPLSSTPAKHI
;
A
#
# COMPACT_ATOMS: atom_id res chain seq x y z
N MET A 1 -1.97 30.85 22.79
CA MET A 1 -0.94 30.65 21.76
C MET A 1 -0.86 29.17 21.53
N ASP A 2 -1.12 28.72 20.30
CA ASP A 2 -0.98 27.30 19.99
C ASP A 2 0.51 26.96 19.91
N ASN A 3 0.94 25.95 20.67
CA ASN A 3 2.32 25.50 20.65
C ASN A 3 2.61 24.81 19.31
N ILE A 4 3.48 25.43 18.52
CA ILE A 4 4.02 24.85 17.30
C ILE A 4 4.95 23.70 17.70
N ILE A 5 4.79 22.57 17.02
CA ILE A 5 5.60 21.37 17.20
C ILE A 5 6.29 20.99 15.88
N THR A 6 7.40 20.29 16.01
CA THR A 6 8.22 19.83 14.90
C THR A 6 8.10 18.32 14.75
N LEU A 7 7.72 17.87 13.55
CA LEU A 7 7.62 16.47 13.17
C LEU A 7 8.66 16.20 12.07
N ASN A 8 9.56 15.27 12.29
CA ASN A 8 10.52 14.80 11.31
C ASN A 8 10.05 13.45 10.75
N ILE A 9 9.72 13.42 9.47
CA ILE A 9 9.16 12.27 8.76
C ILE A 9 10.14 11.83 7.69
N GLY A 10 10.82 10.70 7.91
CA GLY A 10 11.80 10.17 6.96
C GLY A 10 12.92 11.16 6.60
N GLY A 11 13.26 12.09 7.50
CA GLY A 11 14.24 13.15 7.28
C GLY A 11 13.66 14.51 6.87
N THR A 12 12.36 14.58 6.51
CA THR A 12 11.69 15.83 6.14
C THR A 12 11.00 16.46 7.33
N THR A 13 11.20 17.77 7.53
CA THR A 13 10.61 18.49 8.67
C THR A 13 9.25 19.09 8.30
N PHE A 14 8.25 18.79 9.12
CA PHE A 14 6.91 19.36 9.08
C PHE A 14 6.67 20.15 10.38
N LEU A 15 6.07 21.33 10.24
CA LEU A 15 5.65 22.16 11.37
C LEU A 15 4.12 22.20 11.41
N THR A 16 3.57 22.06 12.61
CA THR A 16 2.13 22.15 12.85
C THR A 16 1.84 22.57 14.28
N CYS A 17 0.59 22.87 14.61
CA CYS A 17 0.17 23.17 15.98
C CYS A 17 -0.22 21.89 16.71
N MET A 18 0.07 21.81 18.02
CA MET A 18 -0.42 20.71 18.85
C MET A 18 -1.95 20.63 18.83
N SER A 19 -2.65 21.79 18.80
CA SER A 19 -4.11 21.87 18.68
C SER A 19 -4.65 21.17 17.43
N THR A 20 -3.94 21.30 16.29
CA THR A 20 -4.28 20.62 15.04
C THR A 20 -4.29 19.10 15.21
N LEU A 21 -3.28 18.53 15.89
CA LEU A 21 -3.22 17.09 16.13
C LEU A 21 -4.27 16.63 17.15
N LYS A 22 -4.52 17.43 18.19
CA LYS A 22 -5.45 17.11 19.28
C LYS A 22 -6.92 17.13 18.86
N LYS A 23 -7.26 17.59 17.65
CA LYS A 23 -8.61 17.42 17.07
C LYS A 23 -9.06 15.95 17.03
N TYR A 24 -8.13 15.04 16.78
CA TYR A 24 -8.40 13.61 16.61
C TYR A 24 -7.59 12.80 17.64
N PRO A 25 -7.99 12.81 18.93
CA PRO A 25 -7.22 12.19 20.01
C PRO A 25 -7.10 10.67 19.90
N GLU A 26 -7.97 10.02 19.14
CA GLU A 26 -7.95 8.59 18.85
C GLU A 26 -6.85 8.17 17.87
N THR A 27 -6.21 9.11 17.17
CA THR A 27 -5.14 8.79 16.21
C THR A 27 -3.78 8.77 16.89
N ARG A 28 -2.78 8.18 16.22
CA ARG A 28 -1.40 8.14 16.73
C ARG A 28 -0.83 9.54 17.00
N LEU A 29 -1.05 10.48 16.09
CA LEU A 29 -0.57 11.85 16.23
C LEU A 29 -1.34 12.62 17.31
N GLY A 30 -2.64 12.35 17.46
CA GLY A 30 -3.46 12.95 18.51
C GLY A 30 -3.01 12.56 19.92
N ARG A 31 -2.39 11.38 20.08
CA ARG A 31 -1.85 10.91 21.37
C ARG A 31 -0.41 11.31 21.66
N LEU A 32 0.23 12.12 20.81
CA LEU A 32 1.60 12.56 21.08
C LEU A 32 1.70 13.33 22.39
N THR A 33 2.77 13.00 23.12
CA THR A 33 3.21 13.63 24.37
C THR A 33 4.73 13.71 24.36
N THR A 34 5.34 14.43 25.31
CA THR A 34 6.81 14.45 25.45
C THR A 34 7.37 13.12 25.97
N SER A 35 6.52 12.22 26.45
CA SER A 35 6.88 10.87 26.87
C SER A 35 6.75 9.83 25.76
N SER A 36 6.27 10.23 24.57
CA SER A 36 6.17 9.34 23.42
C SER A 36 7.57 8.88 22.98
N PRO A 37 7.74 7.61 22.58
CA PRO A 37 9.04 7.07 22.18
C PRO A 37 9.61 7.77 20.93
N GLU A 38 8.75 8.37 20.11
CA GLU A 38 9.16 9.16 18.94
C GLU A 38 9.77 10.52 19.30
N TYR A 39 9.62 10.99 20.55
CA TYR A 39 10.13 12.29 20.96
C TYR A 39 11.64 12.28 21.20
N VAL A 40 12.37 13.05 20.41
CA VAL A 40 13.82 13.24 20.55
C VAL A 40 14.07 14.43 21.46
N LEU A 41 14.29 14.15 22.75
CA LEU A 41 14.43 15.17 23.80
C LEU A 41 15.50 16.23 23.47
N GLU A 42 16.67 15.81 23.00
CA GLU A 42 17.81 16.69 22.70
C GLU A 42 17.53 17.69 21.58
N LYS A 43 16.64 17.33 20.64
CA LYS A 43 16.36 18.12 19.44
C LYS A 43 14.94 18.71 19.42
N HIS A 44 14.15 18.41 20.45
CA HIS A 44 12.76 18.86 20.61
C HIS A 44 11.85 18.60 19.40
N PHE A 45 12.00 17.46 18.73
CA PHE A 45 11.11 17.05 17.64
C PHE A 45 10.67 15.59 17.78
N TYR A 46 9.61 15.23 17.08
CA TYR A 46 9.17 13.84 16.94
C TYR A 46 9.73 13.21 15.67
N PHE A 47 10.29 12.01 15.74
CA PHE A 47 10.82 11.30 14.58
C PHE A 47 9.93 10.11 14.19
N PHE A 48 9.60 10.04 12.90
CA PHE A 48 8.89 8.91 12.31
C PHE A 48 9.61 8.45 11.05
N ASP A 49 9.97 7.17 11.01
CA ASP A 49 10.61 6.54 9.85
C ASP A 49 9.56 6.15 8.79
N ARG A 50 8.87 7.16 8.23
CA ARG A 50 7.78 7.02 7.25
C ARG A 50 8.01 7.90 6.02
N SER A 51 7.22 7.67 4.96
CA SER A 51 7.31 8.44 3.72
C SER A 51 6.77 9.87 3.91
N PRO A 52 7.59 10.92 3.68
CA PRO A 52 7.13 12.30 3.80
C PRO A 52 6.10 12.69 2.73
N ASP A 53 6.17 12.07 1.54
CA ASP A 53 5.27 12.36 0.42
C ASP A 53 3.80 12.07 0.80
N LEU A 54 3.56 10.92 1.43
CA LEU A 54 2.23 10.54 1.89
C LEU A 54 1.81 11.26 3.15
N PHE A 55 2.77 11.56 4.04
CA PHE A 55 2.51 12.27 5.28
C PHE A 55 1.88 13.65 5.05
N SER A 56 2.20 14.33 3.96
CA SER A 56 1.54 15.58 3.58
C SER A 56 0.00 15.45 3.61
N ARG A 57 -0.54 14.33 3.11
CA ARG A 57 -1.99 14.04 3.07
C ARG A 57 -2.53 13.73 4.44
N ILE A 58 -1.76 12.98 5.22
CA ILE A 58 -2.07 12.67 6.62
C ILE A 58 -2.17 13.96 7.42
N LEU A 59 -1.29 14.94 7.20
CA LEU A 59 -1.35 16.22 7.90
C LEU A 59 -2.51 17.11 7.43
N ASP A 60 -2.86 17.06 6.15
CA ASP A 60 -4.01 17.79 5.60
C ASP A 60 -5.34 17.31 6.19
N PHE A 61 -5.47 16.02 6.54
CA PHE A 61 -6.60 15.50 7.30
C PHE A 61 -6.82 16.27 8.62
N TYR A 62 -5.78 16.48 9.43
CA TYR A 62 -5.92 17.24 10.69
C TYR A 62 -6.24 18.71 10.46
N ARG A 63 -5.83 19.28 9.32
CA ARG A 63 -6.05 20.69 8.99
C ARG A 63 -7.46 20.95 8.49
N ASN A 64 -7.91 20.13 7.54
CA ASN A 64 -9.11 20.37 6.74
C ASN A 64 -10.28 19.44 7.10
N ASP A 65 -10.06 18.49 8.00
CA ASP A 65 -11.04 17.46 8.40
C ASP A 65 -11.41 16.48 7.26
N GLU A 66 -10.71 16.57 6.11
CA GLU A 66 -10.89 15.70 4.94
C GLU A 66 -9.52 15.35 4.31
N MET A 67 -9.35 14.08 3.91
CA MET A 67 -8.13 13.60 3.25
C MET A 67 -8.36 13.27 1.77
N HIS A 68 -8.03 14.19 0.87
CA HIS A 68 -8.04 13.90 -0.56
C HIS A 68 -6.76 13.20 -1.03
N LEU A 69 -6.88 12.28 -1.99
CA LEU A 69 -5.76 11.55 -2.60
C LEU A 69 -5.59 11.94 -4.08
N GLN A 70 -4.34 11.99 -4.54
CA GLN A 70 -4.01 12.14 -5.96
C GLN A 70 -4.33 10.84 -6.73
N ALA A 71 -4.68 10.97 -8.01
CA ALA A 71 -5.07 9.85 -8.86
C ALA A 71 -4.01 8.73 -8.96
N ASN A 72 -2.73 9.06 -8.82
CA ASN A 72 -1.62 8.13 -9.00
C ASN A 72 -1.14 7.45 -7.71
N CYS A 73 -1.84 7.63 -6.58
CA CYS A 73 -1.46 6.97 -5.34
C CYS A 73 -1.67 5.44 -5.39
N CYS A 74 -0.78 4.69 -4.75
CA CYS A 74 -0.93 3.25 -4.57
C CYS A 74 -1.89 2.96 -3.41
N SER A 75 -2.96 2.22 -3.65
CA SER A 75 -4.02 1.97 -2.65
C SER A 75 -3.50 1.19 -1.45
N GLN A 76 -2.62 0.21 -1.67
CA GLN A 76 -2.01 -0.57 -0.60
C GLN A 76 -1.09 0.28 0.26
N LEU A 77 -0.39 1.23 -0.37
CA LEU A 77 0.56 2.08 0.34
C LEU A 77 -0.19 3.08 1.23
N ILE A 78 -1.27 3.69 0.73
CA ILE A 78 -2.10 4.58 1.56
C ILE A 78 -2.81 3.84 2.69
N GLN A 79 -3.28 2.60 2.45
CA GLN A 79 -3.86 1.77 3.53
C GLN A 79 -2.84 1.53 4.65
N LYS A 80 -1.60 1.16 4.30
CA LYS A 80 -0.53 0.98 5.30
C LYS A 80 -0.21 2.25 6.08
N GLU A 81 -0.28 3.42 5.45
CA GLU A 81 -0.12 4.69 6.15
C GLU A 81 -1.31 4.97 7.08
N LEU A 82 -2.56 4.79 6.62
CA LEU A 82 -3.75 4.97 7.44
C LEU A 82 -3.73 4.09 8.68
N ASP A 83 -3.36 2.81 8.51
CA ASP A 83 -3.21 1.88 9.61
C ASP A 83 -2.13 2.34 10.59
N TYR A 84 -0.98 2.81 10.10
CA TYR A 84 0.13 3.28 10.92
C TYR A 84 -0.21 4.55 11.72
N TRP A 85 -0.94 5.48 11.10
CA TRP A 85 -1.38 6.74 11.73
C TRP A 85 -2.68 6.58 12.52
N GLU A 86 -3.30 5.41 12.45
CA GLU A 86 -4.57 5.05 13.09
C GLU A 86 -5.73 5.97 12.67
N ILE A 87 -5.78 6.32 11.38
CA ILE A 87 -6.86 7.11 10.79
C ILE A 87 -7.85 6.17 10.11
N GLN A 88 -9.14 6.38 10.35
CA GLN A 88 -10.15 5.48 9.83
C GLN A 88 -10.39 5.73 8.34
N TYR A 89 -10.69 4.64 7.60
CA TYR A 89 -11.04 4.75 6.19
C TYR A 89 -12.32 5.59 5.95
N SER A 90 -13.19 5.67 6.97
CA SER A 90 -14.38 6.52 6.99
C SER A 90 -14.07 8.01 6.88
N ASP A 91 -12.82 8.42 7.13
CA ASP A 91 -12.43 9.83 7.13
C ASP A 91 -11.99 10.31 5.74
N ILE A 92 -11.92 9.39 4.77
CA ILE A 92 -11.63 9.69 3.37
C ILE A 92 -12.92 10.07 2.63
N PRO A 93 -12.98 11.21 1.94
CA PRO A 93 -14.13 11.59 1.14
C PRO A 93 -14.44 10.58 0.02
N GLN A 94 -15.73 10.47 -0.34
CA GLN A 94 -16.22 9.52 -1.34
C GLN A 94 -15.50 9.64 -2.70
N CYS A 95 -15.12 10.86 -3.10
CA CYS A 95 -14.41 11.11 -4.35
C CYS A 95 -13.05 10.40 -4.44
N CYS A 96 -12.44 10.03 -3.29
CA CYS A 96 -11.15 9.38 -3.22
C CYS A 96 -11.26 7.88 -2.87
N ARG A 97 -12.36 7.44 -2.24
CA ARG A 97 -12.59 6.02 -1.88
C ARG A 97 -12.56 5.09 -3.10
N SER A 98 -13.17 5.50 -4.21
CA SER A 98 -13.20 4.68 -5.43
C SER A 98 -11.81 4.37 -6.00
N THR A 99 -10.85 5.28 -5.84
CA THR A 99 -9.46 5.10 -6.30
C THR A 99 -8.74 4.05 -5.44
N ILE A 100 -9.05 3.98 -4.16
CA ILE A 100 -8.49 2.99 -3.24
C ILE A 100 -9.09 1.59 -3.53
N LEU A 101 -10.40 1.52 -3.77
CA LEU A 101 -11.13 0.26 -3.97
C LEU A 101 -10.83 -0.42 -5.32
N LYS A 102 -10.66 0.35 -6.41
CA LYS A 102 -10.46 -0.21 -7.77
C LYS A 102 -9.19 -1.07 -7.90
N LYS A 103 -8.11 -0.78 -7.17
CA LYS A 103 -6.85 -1.52 -7.28
C LYS A 103 -6.83 -2.83 -6.47
N GLU A 104 -7.69 -2.97 -5.47
CA GLU A 104 -7.82 -4.25 -4.74
C GLU A 104 -8.44 -5.34 -5.61
N THR A 105 -9.47 -5.01 -6.39
CA THR A 105 -10.13 -5.96 -7.30
C THR A 105 -9.19 -6.38 -8.42
N ASP A 106 -8.38 -5.46 -8.94
CA ASP A 106 -7.45 -5.76 -10.02
C ASP A 106 -6.33 -6.67 -9.54
N LEU A 107 -5.68 -6.39 -8.39
CA LEU A 107 -4.62 -7.25 -7.86
C LEU A 107 -5.12 -8.61 -7.40
N LYS A 108 -6.32 -8.71 -6.80
CA LYS A 108 -6.96 -10.00 -6.49
C LYS A 108 -7.25 -10.77 -7.78
N THR A 109 -7.68 -10.10 -8.84
CA THR A 109 -7.86 -10.70 -10.18
C THR A 109 -6.53 -11.17 -10.75
N PHE A 110 -5.47 -10.36 -10.70
CA PHE A 110 -4.12 -10.73 -11.18
C PHE A 110 -3.47 -11.86 -10.36
N GLN A 111 -3.63 -11.90 -9.04
CA GLN A 111 -3.18 -13.01 -8.20
C GLN A 111 -3.98 -14.29 -8.49
N LYS A 112 -5.30 -14.19 -8.66
CA LYS A 112 -6.14 -15.32 -9.05
C LYS A 112 -5.77 -15.86 -10.44
N LEU A 113 -5.36 -14.98 -11.36
CA LEU A 113 -4.82 -15.35 -12.66
C LEU A 113 -3.44 -16.02 -12.55
N LYS A 114 -2.53 -15.53 -11.69
CA LYS A 114 -1.23 -16.16 -11.42
C LYS A 114 -1.36 -17.56 -10.80
N ILE A 115 -2.30 -17.73 -9.86
CA ILE A 115 -2.63 -19.03 -9.25
C ILE A 115 -3.20 -20.01 -10.29
N SER A 116 -3.88 -19.51 -11.33
CA SER A 116 -4.40 -20.35 -12.41
C SER A 116 -3.33 -20.77 -13.43
N THR A 117 -2.16 -20.11 -13.43
CA THR A 117 -1.02 -20.43 -14.32
C THR A 117 0.06 -21.30 -13.66
N GLU A 118 0.03 -21.47 -12.35
CA GLU A 118 0.84 -22.49 -11.67
C GLU A 118 0.12 -23.83 -11.75
N ILE A 119 0.37 -24.55 -12.84
CA ILE A 119 0.08 -25.98 -12.94
C ILE A 119 0.85 -26.67 -11.78
N PRO A 120 0.21 -27.48 -10.93
CA PRO A 120 0.93 -28.23 -9.91
C PRO A 120 2.04 -29.07 -10.57
N LEU A 121 3.30 -28.79 -10.23
CA LEU A 121 4.43 -29.69 -10.48
C LEU A 121 4.26 -30.93 -9.56
N ALA A 122 3.32 -31.80 -9.88
CA ALA A 122 3.27 -33.16 -9.33
C ALA A 122 2.23 -33.98 -10.10
N CYS A 123 2.68 -34.77 -11.08
CA CYS A 123 2.02 -36.02 -11.40
C CYS A 123 3.08 -37.12 -11.42
N ASP A 124 3.37 -37.65 -10.24
CA ASP A 124 3.87 -39.01 -10.10
C ASP A 124 2.77 -39.97 -10.58
N GLY A 125 3.12 -40.82 -11.53
CA GLY A 125 2.52 -42.15 -11.71
C GLY A 125 1.01 -42.25 -12.01
N VAL A 126 0.74 -42.64 -13.26
CA VAL A 126 -0.39 -43.50 -13.69
C VAL A 126 -1.76 -42.83 -13.91
N THR A 127 -2.02 -42.58 -15.21
CA THR A 127 -3.30 -42.58 -15.94
C THR A 127 -4.49 -41.76 -15.42
N GLU A 128 -4.71 -40.59 -16.04
CA GLU A 128 -6.05 -40.18 -16.49
C GLU A 128 -5.99 -39.09 -17.58
N CYS A 129 -6.95 -39.15 -18.49
CA CYS A 129 -6.97 -38.54 -19.82
C CYS A 129 -7.17 -37.01 -19.79
N GLY A 130 -6.18 -36.25 -20.26
CA GLY A 130 -6.27 -34.79 -20.45
C GLY A 130 -5.67 -34.37 -21.80
N ASN A 131 -6.55 -34.02 -22.74
CA ASN A 131 -6.34 -33.64 -24.14
C ASN A 131 -4.89 -33.29 -24.55
N GLY A 132 -4.26 -34.18 -25.33
CA GLY A 132 -2.89 -34.01 -25.85
C GLY A 132 -2.63 -32.75 -26.68
N LEU A 133 -3.68 -31.98 -27.03
CA LEU A 133 -3.57 -30.67 -27.65
C LEU A 133 -3.04 -29.60 -26.68
N GLN A 134 -3.45 -29.63 -25.41
CA GLN A 134 -3.00 -28.66 -24.40
C GLN A 134 -1.52 -28.83 -24.07
N ARG A 135 -1.05 -30.07 -23.98
CA ARG A 135 0.39 -30.38 -23.79
C ARG A 135 1.25 -29.94 -24.98
N LYS A 136 0.76 -30.12 -26.21
CA LYS A 136 1.46 -29.68 -27.43
C LYS A 136 1.57 -28.15 -27.51
N ILE A 137 0.50 -27.43 -27.17
CA ILE A 137 0.50 -25.96 -27.12
C ILE A 137 1.46 -25.47 -26.03
N TRP A 138 1.46 -26.12 -24.86
CA TRP A 138 2.36 -25.74 -23.76
C TRP A 138 3.85 -25.94 -24.12
N LEU A 139 4.20 -27.07 -24.74
CA LEU A 139 5.58 -27.34 -25.18
C LEU A 139 6.04 -26.37 -26.27
N PHE A 140 5.14 -26.01 -27.19
CA PHE A 140 5.43 -25.03 -28.25
C PHE A 140 5.75 -23.64 -27.69
N VAL A 141 5.06 -23.22 -26.63
CA VAL A 141 5.23 -21.86 -26.04
C VAL A 141 6.42 -21.78 -25.09
N ASN A 142 6.72 -22.84 -24.33
CA ASN A 142 7.71 -22.78 -23.25
C ASN A 142 9.05 -23.45 -23.57
N GLU A 143 9.10 -24.37 -24.55
CA GLU A 143 10.34 -25.00 -25.00
C GLU A 143 10.58 -24.70 -26.49
N PRO A 144 11.41 -23.69 -26.83
CA PRO A 144 11.68 -23.32 -28.22
C PRO A 144 12.40 -24.42 -29.01
N LEU A 145 12.92 -25.47 -28.34
CA LEU A 145 13.58 -26.60 -28.99
C LEU A 145 12.66 -27.81 -29.24
N SER A 146 11.40 -27.76 -28.77
CA SER A 146 10.46 -28.90 -28.78
C SER A 146 9.96 -29.27 -30.19
N SER A 147 10.03 -28.35 -31.16
CA SER A 147 9.67 -28.60 -32.55
C SER A 147 10.38 -27.62 -33.50
N THR A 148 10.47 -27.96 -34.80
CA THR A 148 11.08 -27.10 -35.82
C THR A 148 10.44 -25.71 -35.96
N PRO A 149 9.10 -25.53 -35.93
CA PRO A 149 8.51 -24.19 -35.94
C PRO A 149 8.71 -23.41 -34.62
N ALA A 150 8.87 -24.09 -33.48
CA ALA A 150 9.14 -23.42 -32.19
C ALA A 150 10.56 -22.80 -32.12
N LYS A 151 11.50 -23.24 -32.97
CA LYS A 151 12.87 -22.71 -33.05
C LYS A 151 12.97 -21.35 -33.74
N HIS A 152 11.88 -20.90 -34.38
CA HIS A 152 11.82 -19.69 -35.19
C HIS A 152 10.84 -18.64 -34.65
N ILE A 153 10.40 -18.79 -33.40
CA ILE A 153 9.68 -17.79 -32.60
C ILE A 153 10.66 -17.20 -31.59
#